data_AF-A0AAE0DRE6-F1
#
_entry.id   AF-A0AAE0DRE6-F1
#
_cell.length_a   1.000
_cell.length_b   1.000
_cell.length_c   1.000
_cell.angle_alpha   90.00
_cell.angle_beta   90.00
_cell.angle_gamma   90.00
#
_symmetry.space_group_name_H-M   'P 1'
#
loop_
_entity.id
_entity.type
_entity.pdbx_description
1 polymer ?
#
loop_
_entity_poly.entity_id
_entity_poly.type
_entity_poly.pdbx_seq_one_letter_code
_entity_poly.pdbx_strand_id
1 'polypeptide(L)'
;MTKRGISEDIWERLDRALCSMDWRIMFAEGYVRHLPRVASDHCPILLCPHSTHIPHNNLKPFRFKAMWLKHDKFGDLVKHVWELDRSSLLNNIQLLSNNLKGIQKSLGERFSNGLVRLEATLSEEYNKIIEYEVVFWLQKSRNIWLKEGDRNTKFFHLTTMVRRRHNKLEGLKSEDDIWKSDKSSTKDIVISYFQKLFSTQTTLENYNSLPHMFPCLEEDVQLNLTREVSEDEVRFGLFGIGGLKAPGPDGFPAIFFQKQWEVCKKELIKLVVDSFNTGTFPIDINYTLISLVPKVPSPFDMTQIRPISLCNTTYKIISKIIVQRLRDIMLLLVSPNQVAFVPGRQIQDNIVIVKRCFISLEL
;
A
#
# COMPACT_ATOMS: atom_id res chain seq x y z
N MET A 1 7.01 19.30 39.74
CA MET A 1 5.78 19.93 40.28
C MET A 1 6.14 21.30 40.80
N THR A 2 5.64 22.36 40.17
CA THR A 2 5.55 23.71 40.73
C THR A 2 4.20 24.27 40.30
N LYS A 3 3.32 24.50 41.27
CA LYS A 3 1.96 25.00 41.07
C LYS A 3 1.98 26.46 40.62
N ARG A 4 1.37 26.73 39.46
CA ARG A 4 0.65 27.98 39.17
C ARG A 4 -0.57 27.66 38.32
N GLY A 5 -1.75 28.00 38.84
CA GLY A 5 -2.95 28.24 38.02
C GLY A 5 -3.81 27.02 37.68
N ILE A 6 -5.11 27.20 37.85
CA ILE A 6 -6.19 26.26 37.54
C ILE A 6 -6.44 26.29 36.03
N SER A 7 -6.11 25.21 35.32
CA SER A 7 -6.85 24.66 34.16
C SER A 7 -6.01 23.52 33.59
N GLU A 8 -6.62 22.34 33.41
CA GLU A 8 -6.16 21.20 32.58
C GLU A 8 -4.68 21.21 32.20
N ASP A 9 -3.88 20.34 32.84
CA ASP A 9 -2.47 20.15 32.47
C ASP A 9 -2.37 19.89 30.95
N ILE A 10 -1.85 20.87 30.21
CA ILE A 10 -1.58 20.75 28.78
C ILE A 10 -0.22 20.05 28.64
N TRP A 11 -0.25 18.78 28.27
CA TRP A 11 0.96 17.99 28.07
C TRP A 11 1.56 18.31 26.69
N GLU A 12 2.58 19.17 26.65
CA GLU A 12 3.31 19.46 25.42
C GLU A 12 4.64 18.69 25.32
N ARG A 13 4.93 18.15 24.12
CA ARG A 13 6.20 17.46 23.85
C ARG A 13 7.32 18.45 23.54
N LEU A 14 8.04 18.86 24.58
CA LEU A 14 9.16 19.81 24.51
C LEU A 14 10.50 19.15 24.12
N ASP A 15 10.76 17.93 24.59
CA ASP A 15 12.04 17.26 24.41
C ASP A 15 12.18 16.63 23.01
N ARG A 16 13.06 17.19 22.16
CA ARG A 16 13.27 16.78 20.77
C ARG A 16 14.76 16.56 20.48
N ALA A 17 15.05 15.65 19.56
CA ALA A 17 16.37 15.47 18.98
C ALA A 17 16.32 15.76 17.47
N LEU A 18 17.27 16.53 16.97
CA LEU A 18 17.42 16.88 15.55
C LEU A 18 18.70 16.22 15.02
N CYS A 19 18.70 15.82 13.75
CA CYS A 19 19.87 15.23 13.10
C CYS A 19 20.03 15.75 11.67
N SER A 20 21.27 15.82 11.18
CA SER A 20 21.56 16.18 9.79
C SER A 20 21.21 15.05 8.82
N MET A 21 21.06 15.38 7.53
CA MET A 21 20.81 14.36 6.50
C MET A 21 21.94 13.34 6.41
N ASP A 22 23.19 13.77 6.59
CA ASP A 22 24.35 12.88 6.52
C ASP A 22 24.43 11.94 7.72
N TRP A 23 24.10 12.43 8.93
CA TRP A 23 23.92 11.57 10.10
C TRP A 23 22.82 10.53 9.87
N ARG A 24 21.72 10.94 9.21
CA ARG A 24 20.60 10.04 8.91
C ARG A 24 20.99 8.92 7.95
N ILE A 25 21.83 9.21 6.96
CA ILE A 25 22.36 8.21 6.02
C ILE A 25 23.27 7.22 6.74
N MET A 26 24.15 7.70 7.64
CA MET A 26 25.04 6.85 8.43
C MET A 26 24.28 5.97 9.43
N PHE A 27 23.26 6.53 10.11
CA PHE A 27 22.48 5.84 11.15
C PHE A 27 21.02 5.67 10.72
N ALA A 28 20.82 4.88 9.66
CA ALA A 28 19.50 4.64 9.06
C ALA A 28 18.44 4.14 10.06
N GLU A 29 18.87 3.32 11.02
CA GLU A 29 18.03 2.72 12.05
C GLU A 29 18.04 3.48 13.38
N GLY A 30 18.70 4.65 13.42
CA GLY A 30 18.81 5.46 14.63
C GLY A 30 17.45 6.00 15.09
N TYR A 31 17.20 5.91 16.40
CA TYR A 31 15.98 6.36 17.06
C TYR A 31 16.28 6.96 18.44
N VAL A 32 15.24 7.52 19.08
CA VAL A 32 15.34 8.20 20.37
C VAL A 32 14.29 7.65 21.31
N ARG A 33 14.68 7.37 22.55
CA ARG A 33 13.76 7.00 23.63
C ARG A 33 13.74 8.10 24.69
N HIS A 34 12.54 8.48 25.11
CA HIS A 34 12.33 9.33 26.27
C HIS A 34 12.32 8.43 27.50
N LEU A 35 13.26 8.66 28.41
CA LEU A 35 13.38 7.91 29.66
C LEU A 35 12.48 8.51 30.75
N PRO A 36 12.11 7.72 31.78
CA PRO A 36 11.29 8.20 32.88
C PRO A 36 11.90 9.44 33.54
N ARG A 37 11.03 10.41 33.79
CA ARG A 37 11.33 11.65 34.48
C ARG A 37 11.27 11.39 35.98
N VAL A 38 12.38 11.60 36.70
CA VAL A 38 12.43 11.40 38.15
C VAL A 38 12.19 12.71 38.91
N ALA A 39 12.87 13.80 38.53
CA ALA A 39 12.79 15.08 39.26
C ALA A 39 12.89 16.36 38.39
N SER A 40 13.04 16.23 37.07
CA SER A 40 13.14 17.36 36.13
C SER A 40 11.80 17.62 35.44
N ASP A 41 11.61 18.79 34.87
CA ASP A 41 10.55 19.11 33.89
C ASP A 41 10.93 18.70 32.45
N HIS A 42 12.08 18.06 32.27
CA HIS A 42 12.55 17.42 31.04
C HIS A 42 12.66 15.89 31.19
N CYS A 43 12.37 15.16 30.11
CA CYS A 43 12.59 13.73 30.00
C CYS A 43 14.00 13.47 29.41
N PRO A 44 14.86 12.67 30.07
CA PRO A 44 16.16 12.32 29.48
C PRO A 44 15.96 11.62 28.13
N ILE A 45 16.70 12.09 27.12
CA ILE A 45 16.67 11.56 25.75
C ILE A 45 17.83 10.58 25.59
N LEU A 46 17.51 9.31 25.35
CA LEU A 46 18.49 8.29 24.96
C LEU A 46 18.52 8.16 23.43
N LEU A 47 19.66 8.50 22.83
CA LEU A 47 19.93 8.28 21.40
C LEU A 47 20.43 6.86 21.18
N CYS A 48 19.71 6.07 20.39
CA CYS A 48 20.10 4.74 20.00
C CYS A 48 20.51 4.75 18.52
N PRO A 49 21.80 4.63 18.16
CA PRO A 49 22.26 4.72 16.77
C PRO A 49 21.90 3.50 15.92
N HIS A 50 21.64 2.37 16.58
CA HIS A 50 21.26 1.11 15.95
C HIS A 50 19.99 0.58 16.59
N SER A 51 19.15 -0.06 15.78
CA SER A 51 18.01 -0.79 16.28
C SER A 51 18.38 -2.25 16.50
N THR A 52 17.88 -2.84 17.58
CA THR A 52 17.94 -4.29 17.83
C THR A 52 17.15 -5.12 16.80
N HIS A 53 16.38 -4.46 15.94
CA HIS A 53 15.55 -5.08 14.91
C HIS A 53 16.30 -5.31 13.60
N ILE A 54 17.04 -6.40 13.50
CA ILE A 54 17.70 -6.82 12.24
C ILE A 54 16.65 -7.48 11.33
N PRO A 55 16.29 -6.94 10.14
CA PRO A 55 15.28 -7.56 9.29
C PRO A 55 15.75 -8.93 8.76
N HIS A 56 15.00 -10.00 9.02
CA HIS A 56 15.27 -11.31 8.39
C HIS A 56 14.90 -11.22 6.90
N ASN A 57 15.91 -11.28 6.03
CA ASN A 57 15.70 -11.11 4.59
C ASN A 57 14.91 -12.28 3.96
N ASN A 58 14.91 -13.46 4.60
CA ASN A 58 14.32 -14.69 4.07
C ASN A 58 12.78 -14.70 4.04
N LEU A 59 12.12 -13.74 4.70
CA LEU A 59 10.66 -13.67 4.81
C LEU A 59 10.02 -12.61 3.91
N LYS A 60 10.80 -11.88 3.10
CA LYS A 60 10.23 -10.85 2.23
C LYS A 60 9.54 -11.52 1.03
N PRO A 61 8.24 -11.24 0.80
CA PRO A 61 7.56 -11.74 -0.38
C PRO A 61 8.17 -11.12 -1.63
N PHE A 62 8.04 -11.84 -2.75
CA PHE A 62 8.40 -11.31 -4.05
C PHE A 62 7.63 -10.01 -4.32
N ARG A 63 8.31 -9.02 -4.91
CA ARG A 63 7.68 -7.80 -5.40
C ARG A 63 8.25 -7.45 -6.75
N PHE A 64 7.35 -7.24 -7.70
CA PHE A 64 7.70 -6.76 -9.02
C PHE A 64 8.35 -5.37 -8.94
N LYS A 65 9.46 -5.19 -9.65
CA LYS A 65 10.13 -3.90 -9.79
C LYS A 65 9.74 -3.30 -11.13
N ALA A 66 9.05 -2.16 -11.13
CA ALA A 66 8.60 -1.49 -12.35
C ALA A 66 9.74 -1.16 -13.34
N MET A 67 10.99 -1.07 -12.86
CA MET A 67 12.17 -0.90 -13.70
C MET A 67 12.35 -2.00 -14.75
N TRP A 68 11.87 -3.23 -14.49
CA TRP A 68 12.00 -4.34 -15.45
C TRP A 68 11.23 -4.09 -16.73
N LEU A 69 10.15 -3.29 -16.68
CA LEU A 69 9.40 -2.88 -17.87
C LEU A 69 10.22 -2.01 -18.83
N LYS A 70 11.34 -1.44 -18.37
CA LYS A 70 12.26 -0.66 -19.21
C LYS A 70 13.35 -1.49 -19.88
N HIS A 71 13.47 -2.77 -19.52
CA HIS A 71 14.51 -3.63 -20.08
C HIS A 71 14.01 -4.27 -21.37
N ASP A 72 14.77 -4.12 -22.46
CA ASP A 72 14.34 -4.51 -23.82
C ASP A 72 13.89 -5.97 -23.90
N LYS A 73 14.65 -6.88 -23.27
CA LYS A 73 14.35 -8.33 -23.27
C LYS A 73 13.22 -8.76 -22.31
N PHE A 74 12.64 -7.84 -21.53
CA PHE A 74 11.62 -8.21 -20.54
C PHE A 74 10.32 -8.67 -21.22
N GLY A 75 9.92 -8.01 -22.31
CA GLY A 75 8.75 -8.43 -23.08
C GLY A 75 8.90 -9.84 -23.66
N ASP A 76 10.08 -10.16 -24.17
CA ASP A 76 10.39 -11.49 -24.72
C ASP A 76 10.38 -12.58 -23.64
N LEU A 77 10.92 -12.27 -22.45
CA LEU A 77 10.84 -13.18 -21.30
C LEU A 77 9.40 -13.50 -20.92
N VAL A 78 8.53 -12.49 -20.86
CA VAL A 78 7.11 -12.69 -20.52
C VAL A 78 6.41 -13.53 -21.60
N LYS A 79 6.63 -13.23 -22.88
CA LYS A 79 6.09 -14.02 -23.99
C LYS A 79 6.55 -15.47 -23.92
N HIS A 80 7.84 -15.70 -23.70
CA HIS A 80 8.41 -17.04 -23.59
C HIS A 80 7.77 -17.84 -22.43
N VAL A 81 7.60 -17.23 -21.27
CA VAL A 81 6.92 -17.86 -20.13
C VAL A 81 5.47 -18.23 -20.48
N TRP A 82 4.75 -17.34 -21.17
CA TRP A 82 3.37 -17.60 -21.61
C TRP A 82 3.25 -18.59 -22.77
N GLU A 83 4.33 -18.87 -23.49
CA GLU A 83 4.37 -19.92 -24.52
C GLU A 83 4.59 -21.31 -23.92
N LEU A 84 5.27 -21.41 -22.77
CA LEU A 84 5.54 -22.68 -22.08
C LEU A 84 4.27 -23.31 -21.49
N ASP A 85 3.36 -22.49 -20.97
CA ASP A 85 2.06 -22.94 -20.47
C ASP A 85 0.97 -21.95 -20.91
N ARG A 86 0.07 -22.37 -21.80
CA ARG A 86 -1.06 -21.54 -22.28
C ARG A 86 -2.36 -21.79 -21.50
N SER A 87 -2.31 -22.64 -20.47
CA SER A 87 -3.50 -23.18 -19.83
C SER A 87 -3.92 -22.41 -18.58
N SER A 88 -2.98 -21.80 -17.85
CA SER A 88 -3.24 -21.19 -16.55
C SER A 88 -2.44 -19.90 -16.31
N LEU A 89 -3.18 -18.79 -16.14
CA LEU A 89 -2.62 -17.50 -15.73
C LEU A 89 -1.80 -17.61 -14.43
N LEU A 90 -2.32 -18.36 -13.46
CA LEU A 90 -1.70 -18.46 -12.13
C LEU A 90 -0.36 -19.19 -12.20
N ASN A 91 -0.26 -20.24 -13.02
CA ASN A 91 1.01 -20.95 -13.25
C ASN A 91 2.04 -20.04 -13.91
N ASN A 92 1.63 -19.28 -14.93
CA ASN A 92 2.51 -18.34 -15.64
C ASN A 92 3.03 -17.23 -14.72
N ILE A 93 2.15 -16.65 -13.91
CA ILE A 93 2.52 -15.66 -12.88
C ILE A 93 3.50 -16.27 -11.88
N GLN A 94 3.24 -17.49 -11.41
CA GLN A 94 4.10 -18.17 -10.44
C GLN A 94 5.48 -18.52 -11.01
N LEU A 95 5.54 -19.01 -12.25
CA LEU A 95 6.79 -19.32 -12.96
C LEU A 95 7.61 -18.05 -13.19
N LEU A 96 6.97 -16.97 -13.65
CA LEU A 96 7.62 -15.67 -13.82
C LEU A 96 8.11 -15.11 -12.48
N SER A 97 7.33 -15.24 -11.42
CA SER A 97 7.71 -14.86 -10.06
C SER A 97 8.97 -15.59 -9.61
N ASN A 98 9.04 -16.91 -9.81
CA ASN A 98 10.20 -17.72 -9.45
C ASN A 98 11.45 -17.32 -10.25
N ASN A 99 11.33 -17.11 -11.57
CA ASN A 99 12.44 -16.66 -12.42
C ASN A 99 12.97 -15.29 -11.97
N LEU A 100 12.07 -14.33 -11.76
CA LEU A 100 12.42 -12.99 -11.33
C LEU A 100 12.94 -12.96 -9.89
N LYS A 101 12.44 -13.84 -9.01
CA LYS A 101 12.95 -14.01 -7.65
C LYS A 101 14.36 -14.59 -7.67
N GLY A 102 14.67 -15.54 -8.56
CA GLY A 102 16.02 -16.02 -8.81
C GLY A 102 16.96 -14.90 -9.28
N ILE A 103 16.49 -14.03 -10.17
CA ILE A 103 17.25 -12.84 -10.58
C ILE A 103 17.44 -11.86 -9.41
N GLN A 104 16.41 -11.60 -8.60
CA GLN A 104 16.54 -10.74 -7.40
C GLN A 104 17.51 -11.33 -6.37
N LYS A 105 17.48 -12.65 -6.18
CA LYS A 105 18.36 -13.36 -5.26
C LYS A 105 19.80 -13.35 -5.77
N SER A 106 20.03 -13.65 -7.05
CA SER A 106 21.36 -13.56 -7.65
C SER A 106 21.91 -12.13 -7.70
N LEU A 107 21.08 -11.10 -7.91
CA LEU A 107 21.48 -9.69 -7.74
C LEU A 107 21.80 -9.34 -6.28
N GLY A 108 21.19 -10.03 -5.31
CA GLY A 108 21.47 -9.87 -3.89
C GLY A 108 22.62 -10.72 -3.35
N GLU A 109 23.04 -11.77 -4.07
CA GLU A 109 24.09 -12.71 -3.67
C GLU A 109 25.39 -12.53 -4.46
N ARG A 110 25.31 -12.15 -5.76
CA ARG A 110 26.47 -11.80 -6.59
C ARG A 110 26.70 -10.28 -6.56
N PHE A 111 27.02 -9.77 -5.37
CA PHE A 111 27.76 -8.52 -5.26
C PHE A 111 29.21 -8.79 -5.67
N SER A 112 29.52 -8.78 -6.97
CA SER A 112 30.93 -8.72 -7.35
C SER A 112 31.40 -7.30 -7.06
N ASN A 113 32.38 -7.16 -6.15
CA ASN A 113 32.99 -5.87 -5.85
C ASN A 113 33.52 -5.19 -7.12
N GLY A 114 33.89 -5.97 -8.14
CA GLY A 114 34.26 -5.48 -9.47
C GLY A 114 33.12 -4.80 -10.23
N LEU A 115 31.92 -5.41 -10.31
CA LEU A 115 30.75 -4.80 -10.97
C LEU A 115 30.23 -3.58 -10.20
N VAL A 116 30.28 -3.58 -8.86
CA VAL A 116 29.89 -2.42 -8.05
C VAL A 116 30.89 -1.26 -8.25
N ARG A 117 32.19 -1.56 -8.28
CA ARG A 117 33.21 -0.55 -8.60
C ARG A 117 33.05 -0.05 -10.03
N LEU A 118 32.82 -0.93 -10.99
CA LEU A 118 32.59 -0.55 -12.39
C LEU A 118 31.32 0.28 -12.55
N GLU A 119 30.22 -0.08 -11.90
CA GLU A 119 28.98 0.71 -11.88
C GLU A 119 29.23 2.10 -11.26
N ALA A 120 29.99 2.16 -10.16
CA ALA A 120 30.37 3.43 -9.55
C ALA A 120 31.25 4.27 -10.49
N THR A 121 32.26 3.69 -11.13
CA THR A 121 33.13 4.36 -12.10
C THR A 121 32.35 4.85 -13.32
N LEU A 122 31.54 3.98 -13.93
CA LEU A 122 30.70 4.32 -15.09
C LEU A 122 29.65 5.38 -14.73
N SER A 123 29.08 5.31 -13.53
CA SER A 123 28.17 6.35 -13.04
C SER A 123 28.89 7.67 -12.86
N GLU A 124 30.12 7.67 -12.35
CA GLU A 124 30.93 8.88 -12.21
C GLU A 124 31.31 9.48 -13.57
N GLU A 125 31.72 8.66 -14.54
CA GLU A 125 32.00 9.08 -15.91
C GLU A 125 30.76 9.64 -16.61
N TYR A 126 29.63 8.94 -16.52
CA TYR A 126 28.34 9.42 -17.02
C TYR A 126 27.90 10.72 -16.35
N ASN A 127 28.18 10.87 -15.05
CA ASN A 127 27.88 12.08 -14.32
C ASN A 127 28.69 13.28 -14.83
N LYS A 128 29.98 13.08 -15.11
CA LYS A 128 30.87 14.08 -15.72
C LYS A 128 30.39 14.50 -17.11
N ILE A 129 29.95 13.56 -17.94
CA ILE A 129 29.43 13.85 -19.29
C ILE A 129 28.20 14.77 -19.20
N ILE A 130 27.27 14.48 -18.30
CA ILE A 130 26.08 15.34 -18.11
C ILE A 130 26.45 16.70 -17.52
N GLU A 131 27.42 16.79 -16.62
CA GLU A 131 27.93 18.10 -16.16
C GLU A 131 28.49 18.92 -17.33
N TYR A 132 29.25 18.30 -18.23
CA TYR A 132 29.72 18.96 -19.44
C TYR A 132 28.58 19.41 -20.35
N GLU A 133 27.55 18.58 -20.55
CA GLU A 133 26.36 18.96 -21.31
C GLU A 133 25.60 20.13 -20.67
N VAL A 134 25.41 20.10 -19.35
CA VAL A 134 24.74 21.17 -18.61
C VAL A 134 25.51 22.47 -18.76
N VAL A 135 26.84 22.47 -18.58
CA VAL A 135 27.68 23.65 -18.77
C VAL A 135 27.62 24.16 -20.22
N PHE A 136 27.67 23.26 -21.21
CA PHE A 136 27.55 23.60 -22.62
C PHE A 136 26.21 24.27 -22.96
N TRP A 137 25.10 23.73 -22.46
CA TRP A 137 23.77 24.28 -22.69
C TRP A 137 23.48 25.54 -21.86
N LEU A 138 24.07 25.67 -20.66
CA LEU A 138 24.03 26.90 -19.85
C LEU A 138 24.72 28.05 -20.58
N GLN A 139 25.91 27.81 -21.15
CA GLN A 139 26.64 28.78 -21.97
C GLN A 139 25.82 29.22 -23.20
N LYS A 140 25.16 28.27 -23.88
CA LYS A 140 24.32 28.58 -25.04
C LYS A 140 23.03 29.32 -24.71
N SER A 141 22.39 28.98 -23.59
CA SER A 141 21.07 29.51 -23.24
C SER A 141 21.11 30.87 -22.54
N ARG A 142 22.28 31.29 -22.00
CA ARG A 142 22.47 32.52 -21.19
C ARG A 142 21.50 32.61 -19.99
N ASN A 143 20.94 31.48 -19.57
CA ASN A 143 19.92 31.40 -18.54
C ASN A 143 20.60 31.25 -17.17
N ILE A 144 20.50 32.28 -16.33
CA ILE A 144 21.21 32.36 -15.02
C ILE A 144 20.42 31.64 -13.90
N TRP A 145 19.19 31.19 -14.18
CA TRP A 145 18.25 30.71 -13.15
C TRP A 145 18.23 29.19 -12.90
N LEU A 146 18.83 28.38 -13.78
CA LEU A 146 18.88 26.93 -13.59
C LEU A 146 20.12 26.52 -12.79
N LYS A 147 20.06 26.74 -11.47
CA LYS A 147 20.97 26.08 -10.53
C LYS A 147 20.46 24.67 -10.26
N GLU A 148 21.15 23.72 -10.88
CA GLU A 148 21.16 22.29 -10.55
C GLU A 148 19.84 21.54 -10.74
N GLY A 149 19.72 20.88 -11.90
CA GLY A 149 18.77 19.79 -12.08
C GLY A 149 19.15 18.62 -11.17
N ASP A 150 18.46 18.53 -10.04
CA ASP A 150 18.68 17.55 -8.98
C ASP A 150 18.58 16.10 -9.49
N ARG A 151 19.69 15.35 -9.43
CA ARG A 151 19.68 13.90 -9.59
C ARG A 151 19.10 13.28 -8.32
N ASN A 152 17.83 12.92 -8.42
CA ASN A 152 16.92 12.57 -7.33
C ASN A 152 17.26 11.26 -6.55
N THR A 153 18.49 10.73 -6.55
CA THR A 153 18.80 9.49 -5.80
C THR A 153 18.87 9.75 -4.30
N LYS A 154 19.63 10.75 -3.84
CA LYS A 154 19.75 11.09 -2.39
C LYS A 154 18.38 11.42 -1.80
N PHE A 155 17.57 12.20 -2.51
CA PHE A 155 16.20 12.50 -2.09
C PHE A 155 15.32 11.25 -1.99
N PHE A 156 15.29 10.37 -3.00
CA PHE A 156 14.47 9.15 -2.93
C PHE A 156 14.97 8.17 -1.86
N HIS A 157 16.28 8.05 -1.66
CA HIS A 157 16.88 7.26 -0.58
C HIS A 157 16.47 7.80 0.79
N LEU A 158 16.63 9.11 1.03
CA LEU A 158 16.24 9.76 2.27
C LEU A 158 14.73 9.65 2.53
N THR A 159 13.90 9.93 1.51
CA THR A 159 12.44 9.79 1.60
C THR A 159 12.04 8.36 1.95
N THR A 160 12.72 7.36 1.37
CA THR A 160 12.50 5.95 1.70
C THR A 160 12.90 5.64 3.13
N MET A 161 14.03 6.17 3.61
CA MET A 161 14.50 5.97 5.00
C MET A 161 13.58 6.62 6.03
N VAL A 162 13.08 7.82 5.75
CA VAL A 162 12.10 8.52 6.60
C VAL A 162 10.79 7.73 6.65
N ARG A 163 10.28 7.28 5.50
CA ARG A 163 9.07 6.44 5.43
C ARG A 163 9.25 5.10 6.14
N ARG A 164 10.39 4.43 5.99
CA ARG A 164 10.70 3.18 6.69
C ARG A 164 10.65 3.36 8.20
N ARG A 165 11.22 4.45 8.72
CA ARG A 165 11.15 4.79 10.14
C ARG A 165 9.74 5.09 10.61
N HIS A 166 9.01 5.93 9.87
CA HIS A 166 7.62 6.25 10.22
C HIS A 166 6.74 4.99 10.32
N ASN A 167 6.97 4.02 9.43
CA ASN A 167 6.22 2.77 9.39
C ASN A 167 6.82 1.67 10.27
N LYS A 168 7.94 1.93 10.96
CA LYS A 168 8.60 0.93 11.80
C LYS A 168 7.85 0.80 13.12
N LEU A 169 7.51 -0.43 13.48
CA LEU A 169 7.00 -0.77 14.80
C LEU A 169 8.20 -1.08 15.70
N GLU A 170 8.44 -0.24 16.70
CA GLU A 170 9.51 -0.47 17.69
C GLU A 170 9.09 -1.47 18.77
N GLY A 171 7.79 -1.51 19.08
CA GLY A 171 7.15 -2.40 20.04
C GLY A 171 5.66 -2.13 20.12
N LEU A 172 4.93 -2.98 20.84
CA LEU A 172 3.51 -2.85 21.12
C LEU A 172 3.25 -3.12 22.61
N LYS A 173 2.23 -2.47 23.16
CA LYS A 173 1.71 -2.81 24.48
C LYS A 173 0.87 -4.09 24.42
N SER A 174 1.06 -4.97 25.41
CA SER A 174 0.20 -6.13 25.67
C SER A 174 -1.16 -5.68 26.22
N GLU A 175 -2.13 -6.59 26.30
CA GLU A 175 -3.41 -6.34 26.99
C GLU A 175 -3.19 -5.96 28.48
N ASP A 176 -2.11 -6.46 29.10
CA ASP A 176 -1.68 -6.11 30.46
C ASP A 176 -0.93 -4.78 30.57
N ASP A 177 -0.96 -3.95 29.53
CA ASP A 177 -0.31 -2.63 29.43
C ASP A 177 1.24 -2.65 29.51
N ILE A 178 1.84 -3.85 29.39
CA ILE A 178 3.30 -4.07 29.36
C ILE A 178 3.85 -3.81 27.96
N TRP A 179 4.85 -2.94 27.85
CA TRP A 179 5.56 -2.68 26.59
C TRP A 179 6.44 -3.86 26.18
N LYS A 180 6.15 -4.46 25.02
CA LYS A 180 6.95 -5.53 24.43
C LYS A 180 7.63 -5.03 23.15
N SER A 181 8.95 -5.12 23.11
CA SER A 181 9.78 -4.69 21.96
C SER A 181 10.41 -5.85 21.18
N ASP A 182 10.23 -7.09 21.63
CA ASP A 182 10.73 -8.27 20.95
C ASP A 182 9.81 -8.71 19.80
N LYS A 183 10.39 -9.22 18.72
CA LYS A 183 9.63 -9.57 17.49
C LYS A 183 8.64 -10.69 17.70
N SER A 184 9.00 -11.69 18.49
CA SER A 184 8.15 -12.82 18.84
C SER A 184 6.87 -12.32 19.51
N SER A 185 7.01 -11.58 20.62
CA SER A 185 5.83 -11.08 21.34
C SER A 185 5.03 -10.08 20.53
N THR A 186 5.69 -9.20 19.76
CA THR A 186 4.98 -8.25 18.89
C THR A 186 4.15 -8.99 17.84
N LYS A 187 4.69 -10.06 17.25
CA LYS A 187 3.97 -10.91 16.29
C LYS A 187 2.79 -11.60 16.96
N ASP A 188 2.97 -12.14 18.16
CA ASP A 188 1.90 -12.84 18.88
C ASP A 188 0.75 -11.89 19.24
N ILE A 189 1.06 -10.66 19.70
CA ILE A 189 0.06 -9.59 19.94
C ILE A 189 -0.72 -9.28 18.66
N VAL A 190 -0.04 -9.14 17.52
CA VAL A 190 -0.69 -8.85 16.23
C VAL A 190 -1.60 -10.01 15.80
N ILE A 191 -1.12 -11.24 15.92
CA ILE A 191 -1.88 -12.44 15.53
C ILE A 191 -3.12 -12.59 16.42
N SER A 192 -2.96 -12.52 17.74
CA SER A 192 -4.09 -12.66 18.68
C SER A 192 -5.13 -11.56 18.47
N TYR A 193 -4.70 -10.31 18.25
CA TYR A 193 -5.59 -9.19 17.97
C TYR A 193 -6.43 -9.44 16.71
N PHE A 194 -5.82 -9.84 15.60
CA PHE A 194 -6.57 -10.08 14.35
C PHE A 194 -7.38 -11.36 14.39
N GLN A 195 -6.90 -12.42 15.05
CA GLN A 195 -7.71 -13.61 15.28
C GLN A 195 -8.97 -13.25 16.04
N LYS A 196 -8.88 -12.47 17.12
CA LYS A 196 -10.04 -11.97 17.88
C LYS A 196 -10.94 -11.06 17.03
N LEU A 197 -10.37 -10.16 16.24
CA LEU A 197 -11.11 -9.22 15.38
C LEU A 197 -11.91 -9.92 14.27
N PHE A 198 -11.34 -10.97 13.67
CA PHE A 198 -11.93 -11.71 12.56
C PHE A 198 -12.63 -13.00 13.00
N SER A 199 -12.59 -13.34 14.29
CA SER A 199 -13.41 -14.41 14.85
C SER A 199 -14.83 -13.89 15.05
N THR A 200 -15.78 -14.52 14.36
CA THR A 200 -17.19 -14.17 14.45
C THR A 200 -17.68 -14.38 15.89
N GLN A 201 -18.22 -13.33 16.52
CA GLN A 201 -19.18 -13.52 17.60
C GLN A 201 -20.50 -13.92 16.94
N THR A 202 -20.77 -15.22 16.87
CA THR A 202 -22.00 -15.75 16.29
C THR A 202 -23.17 -15.46 17.24
N THR A 203 -23.67 -14.23 17.25
CA THR A 203 -25.08 -13.98 17.55
C THR A 203 -25.81 -14.10 16.22
N LEU A 204 -26.36 -15.29 15.97
CA LEU A 204 -27.41 -15.51 14.98
C LEU A 204 -28.65 -14.75 15.49
N GLU A 205 -28.62 -13.42 15.41
CA GLU A 205 -29.85 -12.68 15.40
C GLU A 205 -30.56 -13.11 14.12
N ASN A 206 -31.67 -13.82 14.29
CA ASN A 206 -32.60 -14.07 13.21
C ASN A 206 -33.02 -12.70 12.70
N TYR A 207 -32.32 -12.20 11.68
CA TYR A 207 -32.80 -11.13 10.82
C TYR A 207 -34.00 -11.73 10.10
N ASN A 208 -35.14 -11.77 10.81
CA ASN A 208 -36.45 -12.03 10.23
C ASN A 208 -36.50 -11.16 8.99
N SER A 209 -36.59 -11.82 7.84
CA SER A 209 -36.68 -11.24 6.52
C SER A 209 -37.68 -10.09 6.57
N LEU A 210 -37.18 -8.86 6.70
CA LEU A 210 -38.00 -7.66 6.72
C LEU A 210 -38.66 -7.57 5.33
N PRO A 211 -39.97 -7.87 5.22
CA PRO A 211 -40.61 -7.91 3.92
C PRO A 211 -40.62 -6.48 3.36
N HIS A 212 -40.29 -6.31 2.07
CA HIS A 212 -40.44 -5.06 1.32
C HIS A 212 -39.45 -3.90 1.63
N MET A 213 -38.28 -4.16 2.20
CA MET A 213 -37.29 -3.07 2.48
C MET A 213 -36.49 -2.59 1.27
N PHE A 214 -36.35 -3.40 0.22
CA PHE A 214 -35.52 -3.05 -0.93
C PHE A 214 -36.39 -2.72 -2.14
N PRO A 215 -36.03 -1.67 -2.91
CA PRO A 215 -36.74 -1.35 -4.13
C PRO A 215 -36.65 -2.52 -5.10
N CYS A 216 -37.78 -2.85 -5.73
CA CYS A 216 -37.81 -3.83 -6.80
C CYS A 216 -37.04 -3.26 -7.99
N LEU A 217 -36.08 -4.02 -8.52
CA LEU A 217 -35.36 -3.63 -9.72
C LEU A 217 -36.20 -3.99 -10.94
N GLU A 218 -36.24 -3.09 -11.91
CA GLU A 218 -36.86 -3.37 -13.21
C GLU A 218 -36.11 -4.51 -13.93
N GLU A 219 -36.83 -5.24 -14.77
CA GLU A 219 -36.31 -6.45 -15.43
C GLU A 219 -35.11 -6.14 -16.34
N ASP A 220 -35.12 -5.00 -17.01
CA ASP A 220 -34.02 -4.49 -17.83
C ASP A 220 -32.75 -4.23 -17.00
N VAL A 221 -32.89 -3.65 -15.81
CA VAL A 221 -31.79 -3.42 -14.88
C VAL A 221 -31.22 -4.76 -14.39
N GLN A 222 -32.08 -5.71 -14.06
CA GLN A 222 -31.66 -7.04 -13.63
C GLN A 222 -30.88 -7.77 -14.74
N LEU A 223 -31.39 -7.75 -15.98
CA LEU A 223 -30.70 -8.32 -17.14
C LEU A 223 -29.35 -7.66 -17.39
N ASN A 224 -29.25 -6.34 -17.22
CA ASN A 224 -27.99 -5.61 -17.38
C ASN A 224 -26.96 -5.96 -16.29
N LEU A 225 -27.39 -6.26 -15.06
CA LEU A 225 -26.49 -6.67 -13.97
C LEU A 225 -25.96 -8.10 -14.16
N THR A 226 -26.80 -9.00 -14.68
CA THR A 226 -26.49 -10.42 -14.86
C THR A 226 -25.91 -10.76 -16.22
N ARG A 227 -25.83 -9.79 -17.15
CA ARG A 227 -25.21 -9.97 -18.47
C ARG A 227 -23.80 -10.55 -18.37
N GLU A 228 -23.37 -11.28 -19.39
CA GLU A 228 -22.02 -11.82 -19.44
C GLU A 228 -20.95 -10.71 -19.37
N VAL A 229 -19.81 -11.02 -18.77
CA VAL A 229 -18.70 -10.07 -18.66
C VAL A 229 -17.98 -9.95 -19.99
N SER A 230 -17.90 -8.73 -20.51
CA SER A 230 -17.21 -8.43 -21.77
C SER A 230 -15.71 -8.20 -21.59
N GLU A 231 -14.92 -8.38 -22.65
CA GLU A 231 -13.48 -8.03 -22.67
C GLU A 231 -13.26 -6.55 -22.31
N ASP A 232 -14.13 -5.66 -22.81
CA ASP A 232 -14.05 -4.22 -22.52
C ASP A 232 -14.26 -3.90 -21.05
N GLU A 233 -15.16 -4.61 -20.35
CA GLU A 233 -15.33 -4.48 -18.89
C GLU A 233 -14.08 -4.92 -18.14
N VAL A 234 -13.46 -6.04 -18.54
CA VAL A 234 -12.21 -6.52 -17.93
C VAL A 234 -11.08 -5.51 -18.15
N ARG A 235 -10.95 -5.01 -19.38
CA ARG A 235 -9.96 -4.00 -19.75
C ARG A 235 -10.18 -2.72 -18.96
N PHE A 236 -11.40 -2.19 -18.92
CA PHE A 236 -11.72 -1.00 -18.15
C PHE A 236 -11.44 -1.20 -16.66
N GLY A 237 -11.81 -2.36 -16.10
CA GLY A 237 -11.50 -2.75 -14.73
C GLY A 237 -10.01 -2.70 -14.43
N LEU A 238 -9.18 -3.30 -15.29
CA LEU A 238 -7.71 -3.31 -15.14
C LEU A 238 -7.08 -1.91 -15.30
N PHE A 239 -7.43 -1.18 -16.35
CA PHE A 239 -6.83 0.13 -16.65
C PHE A 239 -7.34 1.23 -15.71
N GLY A 240 -8.49 1.03 -15.07
CA GLY A 240 -8.96 1.89 -13.99
C GLY A 240 -8.19 1.72 -12.67
N ILE A 241 -7.32 0.71 -12.52
CA ILE A 241 -6.48 0.54 -11.33
C ILE A 241 -5.18 1.33 -11.54
N GLY A 242 -4.77 2.14 -10.55
CA GLY A 242 -3.50 2.86 -10.63
C GLY A 242 -2.32 1.88 -10.80
N GLY A 243 -1.49 2.08 -11.82
CA GLY A 243 -0.49 1.08 -12.23
C GLY A 243 0.50 0.66 -11.12
N LEU A 244 0.97 1.60 -10.31
CA LEU A 244 1.94 1.35 -9.23
C LEU A 244 1.30 1.12 -7.86
N LYS A 245 -0.01 0.79 -7.80
CA LYS A 245 -0.67 0.42 -6.56
C LYS A 245 -0.09 -0.90 -6.02
N ALA A 246 -0.06 -1.03 -4.69
CA ALA A 246 0.58 -2.16 -4.03
C ALA A 246 -0.05 -3.51 -4.46
N PRO A 247 0.78 -4.50 -4.81
CA PRO A 247 0.31 -5.83 -5.21
C PRO A 247 -0.10 -6.66 -4.00
N GLY A 248 -0.78 -7.78 -4.27
CA GLY A 248 -1.06 -8.80 -3.26
C GLY A 248 0.12 -9.74 -3.04
N PRO A 249 -0.13 -10.93 -2.47
CA PRO A 249 0.89 -11.97 -2.26
C PRO A 249 1.63 -12.40 -3.54
N ASP A 250 0.99 -12.31 -4.71
CA ASP A 250 1.60 -12.63 -6.01
C ASP A 250 2.78 -11.69 -6.38
N GLY A 251 2.81 -10.49 -5.79
CA GLY A 251 3.82 -9.48 -6.03
C GLY A 251 3.67 -8.70 -7.34
N PHE A 252 2.61 -8.88 -8.12
CA PHE A 252 2.42 -8.24 -9.43
C PHE A 252 1.41 -7.07 -9.38
N PRO A 253 1.87 -5.80 -9.56
CA PRO A 253 1.01 -4.63 -9.60
C PRO A 253 0.29 -4.51 -10.94
N ALA A 254 -0.76 -3.67 -10.99
CA ALA A 254 -1.56 -3.47 -12.21
C ALA A 254 -0.75 -3.02 -13.43
N ILE A 255 0.33 -2.26 -13.25
CA ILE A 255 1.17 -1.81 -14.38
C ILE A 255 1.76 -2.97 -15.19
N PHE A 256 2.01 -4.12 -14.54
CA PHE A 256 2.49 -5.31 -15.25
C PHE A 256 1.45 -5.78 -16.28
N PHE A 257 0.22 -6.03 -15.83
CA PHE A 257 -0.87 -6.47 -16.69
C PHE A 257 -1.27 -5.41 -17.73
N GLN A 258 -1.21 -4.11 -17.36
CA GLN A 258 -1.50 -3.02 -18.29
C GLN A 258 -0.48 -2.95 -19.44
N LYS A 259 0.81 -3.19 -19.15
CA LYS A 259 1.88 -3.16 -20.17
C LYS A 259 2.01 -4.46 -20.95
N GLN A 260 1.65 -5.60 -20.36
CA GLN A 260 1.67 -6.92 -20.99
C GLN A 260 0.26 -7.41 -21.37
N TRP A 261 -0.67 -6.48 -21.61
CA TRP A 261 -2.08 -6.78 -21.89
C TRP A 261 -2.22 -7.79 -23.03
N GLU A 262 -1.54 -7.57 -24.15
CA GLU A 262 -1.65 -8.46 -25.33
C GLU A 262 -1.22 -9.91 -25.04
N VAL A 263 -0.31 -10.12 -24.09
CA VAL A 263 0.16 -11.45 -23.71
C VAL A 263 -0.80 -12.10 -22.71
N CYS A 264 -1.22 -11.36 -21.68
CA CYS A 264 -1.98 -11.91 -20.56
C CYS A 264 -3.51 -11.89 -20.76
N LYS A 265 -4.04 -11.11 -21.72
CA LYS A 265 -5.48 -10.81 -21.83
C LYS A 265 -6.36 -12.06 -21.93
N LYS A 266 -5.96 -13.04 -22.74
CA LYS A 266 -6.78 -14.23 -23.02
C LYS A 266 -7.08 -15.02 -21.74
N GLU A 267 -6.04 -15.27 -20.94
CA GLU A 267 -6.16 -16.05 -19.71
C GLU A 267 -6.82 -15.22 -18.59
N LEU A 268 -6.54 -13.91 -18.54
CA LEU A 268 -7.14 -13.01 -17.58
C LEU A 268 -8.66 -12.87 -17.80
N ILE A 269 -9.09 -12.68 -19.05
CA ILE A 269 -10.51 -12.61 -19.41
C ILE A 269 -11.19 -13.93 -19.08
N LYS A 270 -10.60 -15.06 -19.49
CA LYS A 270 -11.14 -16.39 -19.18
C LYS A 270 -11.34 -16.57 -17.67
N LEU A 271 -10.32 -16.27 -16.87
CA LEU A 271 -10.39 -16.36 -15.41
C LEU A 271 -11.54 -15.52 -14.84
N VAL A 272 -11.70 -14.27 -15.31
CA VAL A 272 -12.76 -13.39 -14.83
C VAL A 272 -14.14 -13.93 -15.25
N VAL A 273 -14.33 -14.28 -16.52
CA VAL A 273 -15.60 -14.81 -17.04
C VAL A 273 -15.99 -16.09 -16.31
N ASP A 274 -15.06 -17.03 -16.16
CA ASP A 274 -15.27 -18.29 -15.42
C ASP A 274 -15.67 -17.99 -13.96
N SER A 275 -15.09 -16.95 -13.35
CA SER A 275 -15.41 -16.55 -11.97
C SER A 275 -16.84 -16.04 -11.82
N PHE A 276 -17.34 -15.27 -12.78
CA PHE A 276 -18.72 -14.77 -12.77
C PHE A 276 -19.73 -15.87 -13.11
N ASN A 277 -19.40 -16.77 -14.04
CA ASN A 277 -20.29 -17.86 -14.46
C ASN A 277 -20.44 -18.94 -13.39
N THR A 278 -19.36 -19.28 -12.69
CA THR A 278 -19.36 -20.33 -11.64
C THR A 278 -19.67 -19.79 -10.25
N GLY A 279 -19.53 -18.48 -10.04
CA GLY A 279 -19.58 -17.85 -8.71
C GLY A 279 -18.37 -18.19 -7.83
N THR A 280 -17.31 -18.79 -8.38
CA THR A 280 -16.12 -19.22 -7.63
C THR A 280 -14.83 -18.84 -8.37
N PHE A 281 -13.75 -18.60 -7.65
CA PHE A 281 -12.44 -18.34 -8.24
C PHE A 281 -11.35 -19.10 -7.47
N PRO A 282 -10.18 -19.36 -8.09
CA PRO A 282 -9.08 -20.06 -7.44
C PRO A 282 -8.71 -19.46 -6.08
N ILE A 283 -8.51 -20.32 -5.08
CA ILE A 283 -8.26 -19.90 -3.70
C ILE A 283 -7.02 -19.03 -3.56
N ASP A 284 -6.02 -19.23 -4.43
CA ASP A 284 -4.76 -18.49 -4.45
C ASP A 284 -4.96 -16.98 -4.67
N ILE A 285 -6.01 -16.61 -5.41
CA ILE A 285 -6.36 -15.23 -5.71
C ILE A 285 -6.92 -14.53 -4.46
N ASN A 286 -7.55 -15.30 -3.56
CA ASN A 286 -8.16 -14.80 -2.33
C ASN A 286 -7.15 -14.55 -1.21
N TYR A 287 -5.92 -15.05 -1.33
CA TYR A 287 -4.89 -14.72 -0.34
C TYR A 287 -4.59 -13.21 -0.35
N THR A 288 -4.57 -12.62 0.83
CA THR A 288 -4.28 -11.19 1.02
C THR A 288 -3.09 -11.00 1.93
N LEU A 289 -2.28 -9.99 1.64
CA LEU A 289 -1.20 -9.57 2.54
C LEU A 289 -1.70 -8.43 3.42
N ILE A 290 -1.79 -8.64 4.73
CA ILE A 290 -2.15 -7.58 5.67
C ILE A 290 -0.91 -6.72 5.94
N SER A 291 -0.96 -5.47 5.48
CA SER A 291 0.05 -4.45 5.77
C SER A 291 -0.42 -3.56 6.91
N LEU A 292 0.39 -3.45 7.96
CA LEU A 292 0.13 -2.57 9.09
C LEU A 292 0.62 -1.15 8.78
N VAL A 293 -0.28 -0.17 8.84
CA VAL A 293 0.04 1.24 8.60
C VAL A 293 -0.30 2.09 9.83
N PRO A 294 0.66 2.79 10.43
CA PRO A 294 0.39 3.65 11.59
C PRO A 294 -0.63 4.75 11.28
N LYS A 295 -1.58 4.98 12.20
CA LYS A 295 -2.52 6.12 12.17
C LYS A 295 -1.88 7.41 12.66
N VAL A 296 -0.93 7.26 13.59
CA VAL A 296 -0.24 8.34 14.29
C VAL A 296 1.27 8.08 14.30
N PRO A 297 2.11 9.12 14.48
CA PRO A 297 3.54 8.92 14.68
C PRO A 297 3.82 8.07 15.93
N SER A 298 4.72 7.09 15.81
CA SER A 298 5.14 6.20 16.92
C SER A 298 3.97 5.49 17.62
N PRO A 299 3.24 4.59 16.92
CA PRO A 299 2.13 3.87 17.52
C PRO A 299 2.59 2.91 18.62
N PHE A 300 1.82 2.81 19.70
CA PHE A 300 2.09 1.91 20.82
C PHE A 300 0.99 0.87 21.06
N ASP A 301 -0.18 1.05 20.44
CA ASP A 301 -1.36 0.18 20.53
C ASP A 301 -1.84 -0.24 19.12
N MET A 302 -2.42 -1.43 19.02
CA MET A 302 -3.04 -1.96 17.80
C MET A 302 -4.19 -1.08 17.28
N THR A 303 -4.92 -0.40 18.16
CA THR A 303 -5.98 0.54 17.75
C THR A 303 -5.45 1.73 16.94
N GLN A 304 -4.18 2.10 17.14
CA GLN A 304 -3.47 3.16 16.44
C GLN A 304 -2.87 2.70 15.12
N ILE A 305 -3.14 1.48 14.70
CA ILE A 305 -2.65 0.89 13.45
C ILE A 305 -3.85 0.57 12.56
N ARG A 306 -3.72 0.86 11.25
CA ARG A 306 -4.69 0.43 10.23
C ARG A 306 -4.20 -0.86 9.59
N PRO A 307 -4.98 -1.95 9.64
CA PRO A 307 -4.78 -3.06 8.73
C PRO A 307 -5.19 -2.64 7.32
N ILE A 308 -4.30 -2.83 6.35
CA ILE A 308 -4.62 -2.71 4.92
C ILE A 308 -4.42 -4.06 4.27
N SER A 309 -5.51 -4.67 3.82
CA SER A 309 -5.47 -5.92 3.06
C SER A 309 -5.06 -5.64 1.61
N LEU A 310 -3.89 -6.14 1.22
CA LEU A 310 -3.39 -6.05 -0.14
C LEU A 310 -3.83 -7.29 -0.92
N CYS A 311 -4.87 -7.15 -1.73
CA CYS A 311 -5.37 -8.21 -2.59
C CYS A 311 -4.57 -8.29 -3.91
N ASN A 312 -4.56 -9.48 -4.53
CA ASN A 312 -4.00 -9.69 -5.86
C ASN A 312 -4.71 -8.80 -6.90
N THR A 313 -4.00 -8.46 -7.97
CA THR A 313 -4.56 -7.56 -8.99
C THR A 313 -5.75 -8.20 -9.71
N THR A 314 -5.72 -9.51 -9.95
CA THR A 314 -6.83 -10.30 -10.50
C THR A 314 -8.09 -10.18 -9.65
N TYR A 315 -7.99 -10.35 -8.33
CA TYR A 315 -9.10 -10.14 -7.40
C TYR A 315 -9.69 -8.73 -7.51
N LYS A 316 -8.82 -7.71 -7.55
CA LYS A 316 -9.25 -6.30 -7.66
C LYS A 316 -10.02 -6.02 -8.94
N ILE A 317 -9.70 -6.71 -10.05
CA ILE A 317 -10.43 -6.57 -11.32
C ILE A 317 -11.85 -7.10 -11.15
N ILE A 318 -12.01 -8.31 -10.60
CA ILE A 318 -13.33 -8.92 -10.34
C ILE A 318 -14.18 -8.00 -9.46
N SER A 319 -13.65 -7.56 -8.31
CA SER A 319 -14.38 -6.65 -7.41
C SER A 319 -14.72 -5.31 -8.09
N LYS A 320 -13.85 -4.81 -8.96
CA LYS A 320 -14.07 -3.53 -9.65
C LYS A 320 -15.18 -3.61 -10.70
N ILE A 321 -15.30 -4.74 -11.41
CA ILE A 321 -16.41 -4.99 -12.34
C ILE A 321 -17.74 -5.02 -11.57
N ILE A 322 -17.78 -5.73 -10.42
CA ILE A 322 -18.97 -5.75 -9.55
C ILE A 322 -19.35 -4.33 -9.12
N VAL A 323 -18.39 -3.56 -8.62
CA VAL A 323 -18.61 -2.16 -8.20
C VAL A 323 -19.10 -1.29 -9.36
N GLN A 324 -18.59 -1.51 -10.58
CA GLN A 324 -19.00 -0.74 -11.76
C GLN A 324 -20.45 -1.04 -12.13
N ARG A 325 -20.86 -2.31 -12.15
CA ARG A 325 -22.25 -2.70 -12.44
C ARG A 325 -23.22 -2.20 -11.38
N LEU A 326 -22.84 -2.28 -10.10
CA LEU A 326 -23.66 -1.77 -9.01
C LEU A 326 -23.74 -0.24 -9.01
N ARG A 327 -22.71 0.47 -9.48
CA ARG A 327 -22.64 1.93 -9.45
C ARG A 327 -23.85 2.60 -10.10
N ASP A 328 -24.29 2.08 -11.24
CA ASP A 328 -25.35 2.70 -12.03
C ASP A 328 -26.71 2.62 -11.33
N ILE A 329 -26.90 1.62 -10.47
CA ILE A 329 -28.13 1.41 -9.69
C ILE A 329 -28.02 1.91 -8.25
N MET A 330 -26.83 2.34 -7.80
CA MET A 330 -26.60 2.72 -6.40
C MET A 330 -27.61 3.76 -5.91
N LEU A 331 -27.96 4.74 -6.75
CA LEU A 331 -28.90 5.80 -6.38
C LEU A 331 -30.35 5.30 -6.18
N LEU A 332 -30.71 4.18 -6.81
CA LEU A 332 -32.00 3.53 -6.60
C LEU A 332 -32.02 2.74 -5.29
N LEU A 333 -30.89 2.09 -4.96
CA LEU A 333 -30.77 1.20 -3.80
C LEU A 333 -30.54 1.93 -2.48
N VAL A 334 -29.89 3.08 -2.49
CA VAL A 334 -29.47 3.78 -1.27
C VAL A 334 -30.30 5.04 -1.00
N SER A 335 -30.74 5.18 0.25
CA SER A 335 -31.46 6.36 0.74
C SER A 335 -30.73 7.65 0.34
N PRO A 336 -31.45 8.75 0.03
CA PRO A 336 -30.84 10.06 -0.24
C PRO A 336 -29.90 10.54 0.88
N ASN A 337 -30.11 10.07 2.11
CA ASN A 337 -29.31 10.44 3.28
C ASN A 337 -27.98 9.64 3.38
N GLN A 338 -27.79 8.61 2.55
CA GLN A 338 -26.54 7.87 2.50
C GLN A 338 -25.54 8.59 1.58
N VAL A 339 -24.61 9.33 2.18
CA VAL A 339 -23.70 10.21 1.44
C VAL A 339 -22.34 9.59 1.17
N ALA A 340 -21.87 8.69 2.04
CA ALA A 340 -20.55 8.08 1.89
C ALA A 340 -20.51 7.08 0.71
N PHE A 341 -19.46 7.17 -0.10
CA PHE A 341 -19.16 6.26 -1.21
C PHE A 341 -20.21 6.20 -2.34
N VAL A 342 -21.09 7.21 -2.43
CA VAL A 342 -22.06 7.34 -3.51
C VAL A 342 -21.59 8.42 -4.49
N PRO A 343 -21.50 8.15 -5.81
CA PRO A 343 -21.13 9.16 -6.80
C PRO A 343 -22.03 10.39 -6.72
N GLY A 344 -21.43 11.58 -6.77
CA GLY A 344 -22.16 12.85 -6.75
C GLY A 344 -22.61 13.33 -5.36
N ARG A 345 -22.42 12.54 -4.29
CA ARG A 345 -22.69 12.94 -2.91
C ARG A 345 -21.39 13.24 -2.18
N GLN A 346 -21.36 14.29 -1.35
CA GLN A 346 -20.17 14.69 -0.60
C GLN A 346 -20.45 14.72 0.89
N ILE A 347 -19.47 14.35 1.73
CA ILE A 347 -19.67 14.28 3.19
C ILE A 347 -20.16 15.60 3.82
N GLN A 348 -19.88 16.75 3.18
CA GLN A 348 -20.41 18.04 3.61
C GLN A 348 -21.95 18.13 3.49
N ASP A 349 -22.58 17.37 2.60
CA ASP A 349 -24.04 17.35 2.42
C ASP A 349 -24.75 16.92 3.71
N ASN A 350 -24.16 15.98 4.47
CA ASN A 350 -24.67 15.56 5.77
C ASN A 350 -24.72 16.72 6.78
N ILE A 351 -23.75 17.63 6.74
CA ILE A 351 -23.71 18.79 7.63
C ILE A 351 -24.92 19.69 7.36
N VAL A 352 -25.27 19.89 6.08
CA VAL A 352 -26.43 20.69 5.67
C VAL A 352 -27.73 20.02 6.09
N ILE A 353 -27.86 18.70 5.89
CA ILE A 353 -29.04 17.92 6.29
C ILE A 353 -29.25 18.05 7.81
N VAL A 354 -28.21 17.80 8.60
CA VAL A 354 -28.25 17.91 10.06
C VAL A 354 -28.63 19.33 10.49
N LYS A 355 -28.03 20.36 9.88
CA LYS A 355 -28.35 21.75 10.18
C LYS A 355 -29.82 22.09 9.89
N ARG A 356 -30.40 21.57 8.80
CA ARG A 356 -31.82 21.74 8.50
C ARG A 356 -32.72 21.04 9.51
N CYS A 357 -32.36 19.83 9.94
CA CYS A 357 -33.11 19.10 10.98
C CYS A 357 -33.15 19.88 12.30
N PHE A 358 -32.03 20.48 12.72
CA PHE A 358 -32.00 21.32 13.92
C PHE A 358 -32.94 22.53 13.79
N ILE A 359 -32.89 23.26 12.67
CA ILE A 359 -33.77 24.42 12.43
C ILE A 359 -35.25 24.01 12.43
N SER A 360 -35.60 22.84 11.88
CA SER A 360 -36.99 22.35 11.86
C SER A 360 -37.50 21.84 13.21
N LEU A 361 -36.62 21.59 14.18
CA LEU A 361 -36.99 21.16 15.54
C LEU A 361 -37.16 22.34 16.51
N GLU A 362 -36.67 23.53 16.13
CA GLU A 362 -36.83 24.79 16.90
C GLU A 362 -38.09 25.59 16.50
N LEU A 363 -38.88 25.08 15.56
CA LEU A 363 -40.23 25.53 15.19
C LEU A 363 -41.25 24.47 15.60
#